data_AF-A0A6L2PCN4-F1
#
_entry.id   AF-A0A6L2PCN4-F1
#
_cell.length_a   1.000
_cell.length_b   1.000
_cell.length_c   1.000
_cell.angle_alpha   90.00
_cell.angle_beta   90.00
_cell.angle_gamma   90.00
#
_symmetry.space_group_name_H-M   'P 1'
#
loop_
_entity.id
_entity.type
_entity.pdbx_description
1 polymer ?
#
loop_
_entity_poly.entity_id
_entity_poly.type
_entity_poly.pdbx_seq_one_letter_code
_entity_poly.pdbx_strand_id
1 'polypeptide(L)'
;MSTLILPPFRSPYETSICARRVLHTEKCIVTTPCSKYPDILSSCQNNLSCESTSLFTAQIREDAINCKGCVPLDIFTFDKIISKFKAAAIKFDVAYPYGTKHDEFAKVAEAAHTVPDLLVGEVGVKDYGEKENADLAERYKVNKDDFPVVKLFVAGVSEPYTFSDSEFTADNIKKFIRTKSNVHIGLPGCLEAFDKIAAKFSQASDLDVKKALLREAEDLWDNTTGRADQKTAEVYVKTMRKALDKGDDFVSNELKRVQSLAKGKITKEKKEEMQQRINILQSFHHEEL
;
A
#
# COMPACT_ATOMS: atom_id res chain seq x y z
N MET A 1 14.02 -46.31 58.47
CA MET A 1 15.41 -45.87 58.68
C MET A 1 15.93 -45.25 57.39
N SER A 2 16.36 -43.99 57.51
CA SER A 2 17.20 -43.19 56.60
C SER A 2 16.78 -42.93 55.15
N THR A 3 16.09 -41.80 55.01
CA THR A 3 16.04 -40.90 53.85
C THR A 3 17.44 -40.33 53.54
N LEU A 4 17.85 -40.31 52.27
CA LEU A 4 18.98 -39.50 51.79
C LEU A 4 18.48 -38.52 50.72
N ILE A 5 18.67 -37.24 51.03
CA ILE A 5 18.29 -36.04 50.28
C ILE A 5 19.57 -35.54 49.58
N LEU A 6 19.50 -35.27 48.27
CA LEU A 6 20.55 -34.57 47.52
C LEU A 6 20.06 -33.16 47.13
N PRO A 7 20.85 -32.08 47.37
CA PRO A 7 20.51 -30.73 46.97
C PRO A 7 21.04 -30.35 45.55
N PRO A 8 20.49 -29.28 44.93
CA PRO A 8 20.78 -28.90 43.55
C PRO A 8 22.02 -28.01 43.39
N PHE A 9 22.66 -28.15 42.23
CA PHE A 9 23.83 -27.37 41.78
C PHE A 9 23.42 -25.92 41.44
N ARG A 10 24.15 -24.94 41.99
CA ARG A 10 23.92 -23.48 41.87
C ARG A 10 25.10 -22.86 41.11
N SER A 11 24.85 -22.07 40.07
CA SER A 11 25.86 -21.18 39.47
C SER A 11 25.70 -19.75 40.00
N PRO A 12 26.79 -19.01 40.28
CA PRO A 12 26.76 -17.56 40.50
C PRO A 12 26.77 -16.87 39.10
N TYR A 13 26.10 -15.76 38.80
CA TYR A 13 26.01 -14.49 39.50
C TYR A 13 24.69 -13.77 39.13
N GLU A 14 23.89 -13.43 40.15
CA GLU A 14 22.93 -12.30 40.16
C GLU A 14 23.74 -11.00 40.33
N THR A 15 23.38 -9.80 39.89
CA THR A 15 22.20 -8.95 40.21
C THR A 15 22.26 -7.72 39.27
N SER A 16 21.26 -7.41 38.43
CA SER A 16 20.04 -6.60 38.64
C SER A 16 20.24 -5.08 38.82
N ILE A 17 19.57 -4.27 37.97
CA ILE A 17 18.57 -3.20 38.29
C ILE A 17 18.58 -1.99 37.33
N CYS A 18 17.37 -1.73 36.79
CA CYS A 18 16.70 -0.50 36.35
C CYS A 18 17.48 0.79 36.01
N ALA A 19 17.18 1.40 34.85
CA ALA A 19 16.18 2.50 34.73
C ALA A 19 16.32 3.32 33.43
N ARG A 20 15.21 3.46 32.69
CA ARG A 20 14.59 4.70 32.13
C ARG A 20 15.39 5.79 31.35
N ARG A 21 14.69 6.32 30.33
CA ARG A 21 14.66 7.72 29.78
C ARG A 21 15.72 8.06 28.70
N VAL A 22 15.34 8.34 27.44
CA VAL A 22 14.76 9.56 26.79
C VAL A 22 15.81 10.37 26.02
N LEU A 23 15.55 10.52 24.72
CA LEU A 23 15.75 11.65 23.79
C LEU A 23 17.09 12.44 23.70
N HIS A 24 17.43 12.71 22.44
CA HIS A 24 18.05 13.90 21.85
C HIS A 24 19.57 13.98 21.65
N THR A 25 19.93 14.00 20.35
CA THR A 25 20.84 14.92 19.65
C THR A 25 21.99 15.57 20.44
N GLU A 26 23.21 15.43 19.93
CA GLU A 26 24.12 16.58 19.85
C GLU A 26 25.21 16.40 18.78
N LYS A 27 25.50 17.53 18.10
CA LYS A 27 26.48 17.71 17.03
C LYS A 27 27.86 17.91 17.66
N CYS A 28 28.89 17.21 17.20
CA CYS A 28 30.27 17.60 17.49
C CYS A 28 30.78 18.56 16.40
N ILE A 29 30.70 19.85 16.69
CA ILE A 29 31.48 20.91 16.04
C ILE A 29 32.77 21.02 16.85
N VAL A 30 33.93 20.79 16.24
CA VAL A 30 35.23 21.07 16.87
C VAL A 30 35.82 22.31 16.22
N THR A 31 35.81 23.39 17.00
CA THR A 31 36.56 24.63 16.78
C THR A 31 38.03 24.46 17.17
N THR A 32 38.91 25.02 16.35
CA THR A 32 40.37 25.29 16.48
C THR A 32 40.84 25.87 17.85
N PRO A 33 42.15 26.03 18.19
CA PRO A 33 43.32 26.16 17.30
C PRO A 33 44.68 25.52 17.72
N CYS A 34 45.58 25.58 16.73
CA CYS A 34 47.02 25.34 16.68
C CYS A 34 47.84 25.87 17.87
N SER A 35 48.80 25.06 18.37
CA SER A 35 50.21 25.44 18.60
C SER A 35 50.90 24.46 19.56
N LYS A 36 51.84 23.65 19.04
CA LYS A 36 53.13 23.36 19.70
C LYS A 36 53.99 22.36 18.91
N TYR A 37 55.20 22.84 18.61
CA TYR A 37 56.44 22.19 18.16
C TYR A 37 56.73 22.03 16.65
N PRO A 38 57.80 22.69 16.15
CA PRO A 38 58.28 22.62 14.78
C PRO A 38 59.34 21.52 14.59
N ASP A 39 59.71 21.31 13.33
CA ASP A 39 60.91 20.62 12.84
C ASP A 39 60.91 19.07 12.90
N ILE A 40 60.62 18.45 11.75
CA ILE A 40 61.56 17.65 10.94
C ILE A 40 60.95 17.53 9.55
N LEU A 41 61.47 18.34 8.61
CA LEU A 41 61.38 18.11 7.17
C LEU A 41 62.71 17.52 6.70
N SER A 42 62.66 16.73 5.63
CA SER A 42 63.77 16.22 4.80
C SER A 42 64.30 14.82 5.10
N SER A 43 63.57 13.82 4.60
CA SER A 43 64.03 12.72 3.73
C SER A 43 62.98 11.60 3.90
N CYS A 44 62.17 11.27 2.91
CA CYS A 44 62.57 10.53 1.73
C CYS A 44 61.59 10.83 0.60
N GLN A 45 62.03 11.57 -0.41
CA GLN A 45 61.56 11.30 -1.76
C GLN A 45 62.25 10.02 -2.20
N ASN A 46 61.50 8.94 -2.35
CA ASN A 46 61.81 7.92 -3.35
C ASN A 46 60.52 7.27 -3.82
N ASN A 47 60.32 7.39 -5.12
CA ASN A 47 59.21 6.91 -5.92
C ASN A 47 58.88 5.45 -5.68
N LEU A 48 57.59 5.15 -5.48
CA LEU A 48 56.95 3.97 -6.07
C LEU A 48 55.48 4.31 -6.34
N SER A 49 55.18 4.43 -7.62
CA SER A 49 53.86 4.31 -8.21
C SER A 49 53.16 3.04 -7.71
N CYS A 50 52.00 3.18 -7.07
CA CYS A 50 51.09 2.05 -6.90
C CYS A 50 49.69 2.54 -7.25
N GLU A 51 49.32 2.16 -8.47
CA GLU A 51 48.01 1.92 -9.05
C GLU A 51 46.79 2.45 -8.28
N SER A 52 46.01 3.24 -9.03
CA SER A 52 44.64 3.63 -8.74
C SER A 52 43.87 2.51 -8.03
N THR A 53 43.65 2.65 -6.73
CA THR A 53 42.51 2.04 -6.07
C THR A 53 41.27 2.61 -6.75
N SER A 54 40.81 1.89 -7.77
CA SER A 54 39.45 1.95 -8.27
C SER A 54 38.55 1.78 -7.05
N LEU A 55 38.05 2.89 -6.54
CA LEU A 55 36.86 2.91 -5.73
C LEU A 55 35.77 2.34 -6.63
N PHE A 56 35.56 1.03 -6.53
CA PHE A 56 34.32 0.39 -6.93
C PHE A 56 33.24 0.99 -6.03
N THR A 57 32.75 2.17 -6.40
CA THR A 57 31.44 2.63 -5.98
C THR A 57 30.47 1.62 -6.58
N ALA A 58 30.00 0.68 -5.75
CA ALA A 58 28.83 -0.10 -6.07
C ALA A 58 27.70 0.90 -6.30
N GLN A 59 27.43 1.21 -7.57
CA GLN A 59 26.21 1.88 -7.98
C GLN A 59 25.08 0.93 -7.61
N ILE A 60 24.42 1.23 -6.50
CA ILE A 60 23.09 0.69 -6.23
C ILE A 60 22.25 1.21 -7.40
N ARG A 61 21.94 0.33 -8.37
CA ARG A 61 20.93 0.61 -9.39
C ARG A 61 19.61 0.76 -8.63
N GLU A 62 19.18 2.01 -8.41
CA GLU A 62 17.79 2.29 -8.08
C GLU A 62 16.98 1.94 -9.33
N ASP A 63 16.37 0.76 -9.35
CA ASP A 63 15.24 0.52 -10.23
C ASP A 63 14.18 1.54 -9.85
N ALA A 64 13.99 2.53 -10.73
CA ALA A 64 13.12 3.66 -10.47
C ALA A 64 11.70 3.15 -10.21
N ILE A 65 11.24 3.27 -8.96
CA ILE A 65 9.85 3.03 -8.59
C ILE A 65 9.04 4.15 -9.24
N ASN A 66 8.37 3.88 -10.37
CA ASN A 66 7.67 4.92 -11.11
C ASN A 66 6.34 5.30 -10.46
N CYS A 67 5.67 4.36 -9.79
CA CYS A 67 4.42 4.60 -9.07
C CYS A 67 4.37 3.99 -7.68
N LYS A 68 3.76 4.73 -6.74
CA LYS A 68 3.58 4.29 -5.35
C LYS A 68 2.61 3.11 -5.27
N GLY A 69 3.04 2.02 -4.66
CA GLY A 69 2.26 0.78 -4.57
C GLY A 69 2.37 -0.12 -5.79
N CYS A 70 3.10 0.30 -6.83
CA CYS A 70 3.45 -0.56 -7.96
C CYS A 70 4.72 -1.35 -7.65
N VAL A 71 4.75 -2.61 -8.08
CA VAL A 71 5.94 -3.45 -8.02
C VAL A 71 6.61 -3.48 -9.39
N PRO A 72 7.86 -2.99 -9.53
CA PRO A 72 8.62 -3.19 -10.76
C PRO A 72 8.95 -4.67 -10.92
N LEU A 73 8.62 -5.24 -12.08
CA LEU A 73 8.84 -6.64 -12.40
C LEU A 73 9.83 -6.78 -13.54
N ASP A 74 10.71 -7.77 -13.40
CA ASP A 74 11.70 -8.18 -14.39
C ASP A 74 11.48 -9.63 -14.83
N ILE A 75 12.26 -10.11 -15.79
CA ILE A 75 12.17 -11.50 -16.30
C ILE A 75 12.27 -12.55 -15.18
N PHE A 76 13.04 -12.29 -14.12
CA PHE A 76 13.27 -13.26 -13.05
C PHE A 76 12.22 -13.23 -11.93
N THR A 77 11.60 -12.09 -11.68
CA THR A 77 10.60 -11.87 -10.64
C THR A 77 9.18 -12.03 -11.14
N PHE A 78 8.91 -11.74 -12.42
CA PHE A 78 7.59 -11.75 -13.04
C PHE A 78 6.82 -13.05 -12.74
N ASP A 79 7.34 -14.20 -13.16
CA ASP A 79 6.66 -15.49 -12.99
C ASP A 79 6.59 -15.93 -11.51
N LYS A 80 7.57 -15.53 -10.69
CA LYS A 80 7.63 -15.88 -9.26
C LYS A 80 6.59 -15.14 -8.43
N ILE A 81 6.38 -13.86 -8.72
CA ILE A 81 5.49 -12.99 -7.94
C ILE A 81 4.05 -13.19 -8.40
N ILE A 82 3.78 -13.17 -9.71
CA ILE A 82 2.42 -13.27 -10.25
C ILE A 82 1.71 -14.56 -9.82
N SER A 83 2.44 -15.67 -9.73
CA SER A 83 1.88 -16.96 -9.31
C SER A 83 1.44 -17.01 -7.84
N LYS A 84 1.77 -16.01 -7.01
CA LYS A 84 1.38 -15.95 -5.58
C LYS A 84 0.08 -15.21 -5.33
N PHE A 85 -0.37 -14.39 -6.28
CA PHE A 85 -1.58 -13.59 -6.12
C PHE A 85 -2.75 -14.20 -6.87
N LYS A 86 -3.97 -13.95 -6.38
CA LYS A 86 -5.19 -14.38 -7.06
C LYS A 86 -5.37 -13.61 -8.37
N ALA A 87 -5.02 -12.34 -8.38
CA ALA A 87 -5.02 -11.50 -9.56
C ALA A 87 -3.78 -10.59 -9.57
N ALA A 88 -3.21 -10.35 -10.74
CA ALA A 88 -2.12 -9.42 -10.94
C ALA A 88 -2.38 -8.53 -12.16
N ALA A 89 -2.54 -7.24 -11.95
CA ALA A 89 -2.66 -6.24 -13.00
C ALA A 89 -1.26 -5.69 -13.32
N ILE A 90 -0.71 -6.07 -14.47
CA ILE A 90 0.63 -5.70 -14.90
C ILE A 90 0.56 -4.73 -16.07
N LYS A 91 1.17 -3.56 -15.90
CA LYS A 91 1.31 -2.56 -16.96
C LYS A 91 2.64 -2.74 -17.68
N PHE A 92 2.61 -2.97 -18.97
CA PHE A 92 3.75 -2.92 -19.87
C PHE A 92 3.86 -1.51 -20.43
N ASP A 93 5.01 -0.89 -20.24
CA ASP A 93 5.25 0.50 -20.58
C ASP A 93 6.72 0.73 -20.90
N VAL A 94 7.07 1.95 -21.31
CA VAL A 94 8.46 2.38 -21.38
C VAL A 94 9.07 2.41 -19.97
N ALA A 95 10.39 2.32 -19.86
CA ALA A 95 11.09 2.26 -18.56
C ALA A 95 10.85 3.47 -17.64
N TYR A 96 10.60 4.65 -18.22
CA TYR A 96 10.27 5.87 -17.48
C TYR A 96 8.96 6.45 -18.02
N PRO A 97 7.82 5.85 -17.61
CA PRO A 97 6.52 6.23 -18.13
C PRO A 97 6.08 7.57 -17.54
N TYR A 98 5.51 8.42 -18.39
CA TYR A 98 5.00 9.74 -17.99
C TYR A 98 3.65 10.03 -18.64
N GLY A 99 2.92 11.00 -18.08
CA GLY A 99 1.66 11.51 -18.62
C GLY A 99 0.43 10.98 -17.90
N THR A 100 -0.74 11.44 -18.37
CA THR A 100 -2.03 11.22 -17.68
C THR A 100 -2.37 9.74 -17.53
N LYS A 101 -2.03 8.90 -18.51
CA LYS A 101 -2.25 7.45 -18.43
C LYS A 101 -1.45 6.82 -17.28
N HIS A 102 -0.20 7.26 -17.08
CA HIS A 102 0.61 6.79 -15.95
C HIS A 102 -0.02 7.20 -14.61
N ASP A 103 -0.44 8.47 -14.50
CA ASP A 103 -1.07 9.00 -13.28
C ASP A 103 -2.38 8.25 -12.94
N GLU A 104 -3.19 7.91 -13.95
CA GLU A 104 -4.41 7.11 -13.77
C GLU A 104 -4.08 5.69 -13.28
N PHE A 105 -3.05 5.05 -13.82
CA PHE A 105 -2.61 3.74 -13.32
C PHE A 105 -2.06 3.82 -11.89
N ALA A 106 -1.32 4.88 -11.55
CA ALA A 106 -0.81 5.11 -10.20
C ALA A 106 -1.96 5.22 -9.18
N LYS A 107 -3.08 5.87 -9.53
CA LYS A 107 -4.30 5.89 -8.67
C LYS A 107 -4.90 4.49 -8.45
N VAL A 108 -4.77 3.58 -9.43
CA VAL A 108 -5.22 2.19 -9.27
C VAL A 108 -4.30 1.44 -8.31
N ALA A 109 -2.98 1.61 -8.44
CA ALA A 109 -2.01 1.03 -7.52
C ALA A 109 -2.21 1.55 -6.09
N GLU A 110 -2.44 2.86 -5.96
CA GLU A 110 -2.81 3.47 -4.69
C GLU A 110 -4.13 2.95 -4.15
N ALA A 111 -5.11 2.58 -4.97
CA ALA A 111 -6.35 1.98 -4.46
C ALA A 111 -6.17 0.50 -4.08
N ALA A 112 -5.30 -0.22 -4.79
CA ALA A 112 -5.07 -1.65 -4.60
C ALA A 112 -4.40 -2.00 -3.27
N HIS A 113 -3.78 -1.04 -2.55
CA HIS A 113 -3.15 -1.30 -1.26
C HIS A 113 -4.09 -1.90 -0.19
N THR A 114 -5.41 -1.71 -0.34
CA THR A 114 -6.42 -2.29 0.56
C THR A 114 -6.72 -3.74 0.25
N VAL A 115 -6.30 -4.26 -0.91
CA VAL A 115 -6.65 -5.59 -1.41
C VAL A 115 -5.39 -6.47 -1.44
N PRO A 116 -5.18 -7.35 -0.44
CA PRO A 116 -3.95 -8.15 -0.37
C PRO A 116 -3.84 -9.19 -1.48
N ASP A 117 -4.96 -9.62 -2.07
CA ASP A 117 -5.02 -10.64 -3.11
C ASP A 117 -4.76 -10.11 -4.53
N LEU A 118 -4.61 -8.79 -4.68
CA LEU A 118 -4.36 -8.11 -5.95
C LEU A 118 -2.94 -7.52 -5.98
N LEU A 119 -2.15 -7.97 -6.93
CA LEU A 119 -0.88 -7.34 -7.26
C LEU A 119 -1.08 -6.27 -8.34
N VAL A 120 -0.51 -5.09 -8.13
CA VAL A 120 -0.35 -4.10 -9.20
C VAL A 120 1.14 -3.94 -9.47
N GLY A 121 1.54 -4.24 -10.71
CA GLY A 121 2.93 -4.24 -11.11
C GLY A 121 3.16 -3.53 -12.43
N GLU A 122 4.41 -3.22 -12.71
CA GLU A 122 4.83 -2.63 -13.97
C GLU A 122 6.07 -3.33 -14.53
N VAL A 123 6.11 -3.46 -15.85
CA VAL A 123 7.26 -3.97 -16.59
C VAL A 123 7.71 -2.85 -17.51
N GLY A 124 8.81 -2.21 -17.14
CA GLY A 124 9.48 -1.23 -17.98
C GLY A 124 10.29 -1.93 -19.06
N VAL A 125 9.91 -1.76 -20.31
CA VAL A 125 10.64 -2.31 -21.47
C VAL A 125 11.66 -1.27 -21.94
N LYS A 126 12.94 -1.67 -21.99
CA LYS A 126 14.03 -0.83 -22.51
C LYS A 126 14.49 -1.35 -23.85
N ASP A 127 14.50 -0.45 -24.83
CA ASP A 127 14.83 -0.79 -26.22
C ASP A 127 16.18 -0.27 -26.67
N TYR A 128 16.78 0.59 -25.86
CA TYR A 128 18.09 1.19 -26.07
C TYR A 128 19.08 0.66 -25.03
N GLY A 129 20.29 0.32 -25.49
CA GLY A 129 21.35 -0.23 -24.64
C GLY A 129 21.16 -1.73 -24.39
N GLU A 130 21.27 -2.13 -23.12
CA GLU A 130 20.93 -3.49 -22.67
C GLU A 130 19.41 -3.65 -22.76
N LYS A 131 18.94 -4.51 -23.67
CA LYS A 131 17.50 -4.78 -23.85
C LYS A 131 16.96 -5.45 -22.58
N GLU A 132 16.40 -4.65 -21.68
CA GLU A 132 15.76 -5.15 -20.45
C GLU A 132 14.27 -5.40 -20.72
N ASN A 133 13.79 -6.57 -20.29
CA ASN A 133 12.39 -6.98 -20.35
C ASN A 133 11.75 -7.09 -21.76
N ALA A 134 12.55 -6.99 -22.82
CA ALA A 134 12.08 -7.21 -24.19
C ALA A 134 11.48 -8.61 -24.40
N ASP A 135 12.04 -9.63 -23.74
CA ASP A 135 11.55 -11.01 -23.79
C ASP A 135 10.11 -11.14 -23.26
N LEU A 136 9.76 -10.38 -22.21
CA LEU A 136 8.41 -10.36 -21.66
C LEU A 136 7.42 -9.67 -22.61
N ALA A 137 7.84 -8.58 -23.25
CA ALA A 137 7.02 -7.90 -24.25
C ALA A 137 6.70 -8.82 -25.43
N GLU A 138 7.70 -9.55 -25.94
CA GLU A 138 7.53 -10.52 -27.03
C GLU A 138 6.63 -11.69 -26.60
N ARG A 139 6.86 -12.28 -25.41
CA ARG A 139 6.05 -13.38 -24.86
C ARG A 139 4.56 -13.05 -24.81
N TYR A 140 4.21 -11.81 -24.47
CA TYR A 140 2.82 -11.37 -24.34
C TYR A 140 2.31 -10.56 -25.54
N LYS A 141 3.07 -10.53 -26.65
CA LYS A 141 2.74 -9.83 -27.90
C LYS A 141 2.40 -8.35 -27.68
N VAL A 142 3.19 -7.68 -26.84
CA VAL A 142 3.06 -6.24 -26.58
C VAL A 142 4.06 -5.51 -27.44
N ASN A 143 3.57 -4.65 -28.33
CA ASN A 143 4.43 -3.79 -29.14
C ASN A 143 4.69 -2.47 -28.43
N LYS A 144 5.80 -1.82 -28.80
CA LYS A 144 6.23 -0.53 -28.25
C LYS A 144 5.29 0.61 -28.64
N ASP A 145 4.71 0.50 -29.83
CA ASP A 145 3.78 1.49 -30.38
C ASP A 145 2.44 1.49 -29.63
N ASP A 146 2.12 0.40 -28.93
CA ASP A 146 0.86 0.22 -28.21
C ASP A 146 0.96 0.62 -26.72
N PHE A 147 2.14 1.05 -26.24
CA PHE A 147 2.31 1.43 -24.83
C PHE A 147 1.46 2.66 -24.45
N PRO A 148 0.87 2.69 -23.23
CA PRO A 148 0.89 1.66 -22.19
C PRO A 148 -0.17 0.57 -22.39
N VAL A 149 0.21 -0.69 -22.13
CA VAL A 149 -0.69 -1.86 -22.22
C VAL A 149 -0.85 -2.49 -20.84
N VAL A 150 -2.08 -2.62 -20.36
CA VAL A 150 -2.39 -3.30 -19.09
C VAL A 150 -2.87 -4.72 -19.37
N LYS A 151 -2.23 -5.70 -18.74
CA LYS A 151 -2.62 -7.11 -18.76
C LYS A 151 -2.98 -7.59 -17.37
N LEU A 152 -4.09 -8.32 -17.26
CA LEU A 152 -4.56 -8.91 -16.03
C LEU A 152 -4.35 -10.42 -16.06
N PHE A 153 -3.55 -10.88 -15.11
CA PHE A 153 -3.28 -12.28 -14.85
C PHE A 153 -4.19 -12.72 -13.73
N VAL A 154 -4.94 -13.80 -13.94
CA VAL A 154 -5.83 -14.37 -12.91
C VAL A 154 -5.39 -15.79 -12.64
N ALA A 155 -5.28 -16.14 -11.37
CA ALA A 155 -4.89 -17.49 -10.96
C ALA A 155 -5.85 -18.53 -11.56
N GLY A 156 -5.28 -19.54 -12.21
CA GLY A 156 -6.04 -20.60 -12.89
C GLY A 156 -6.42 -20.31 -14.34
N VAL A 157 -6.11 -19.11 -14.88
CA VAL A 157 -6.30 -18.78 -16.30
C VAL A 157 -4.94 -18.77 -17.00
N SER A 158 -4.82 -19.51 -18.11
CA SER A 158 -3.56 -19.62 -18.87
C SER A 158 -3.24 -18.37 -19.70
N GLU A 159 -4.26 -17.66 -20.18
CA GLU A 159 -4.11 -16.45 -20.98
C GLU A 159 -4.51 -15.19 -20.20
N PRO A 160 -3.65 -14.16 -20.15
CA PRO A 160 -3.99 -12.92 -19.49
C PRO A 160 -5.00 -12.10 -20.30
N TYR A 161 -5.94 -11.46 -19.60
CA TYR A 161 -6.85 -10.50 -20.23
C TYR A 161 -6.10 -9.21 -20.53
N THR A 162 -6.31 -8.63 -21.71
CA THR A 162 -5.73 -7.34 -22.07
C THR A 162 -6.79 -6.26 -21.91
N PHE A 163 -6.43 -5.14 -21.29
CA PHE A 163 -7.30 -3.97 -21.18
C PHE A 163 -7.47 -3.32 -22.56
N SER A 164 -8.70 -3.23 -23.03
CA SER A 164 -9.04 -2.80 -24.40
C SER A 164 -10.02 -1.62 -24.43
N ASP A 165 -10.33 -1.01 -23.28
CA ASP A 165 -11.26 0.12 -23.26
C ASP A 165 -10.61 1.36 -23.88
N SER A 166 -11.43 2.16 -24.57
CA SER A 166 -11.01 3.39 -25.25
C SER A 166 -10.50 4.47 -24.30
N GLU A 167 -10.92 4.42 -23.03
CA GLU A 167 -10.59 5.40 -22.01
C GLU A 167 -9.73 4.76 -20.92
N PHE A 168 -8.45 5.17 -20.87
CA PHE A 168 -7.47 4.76 -19.86
C PHE A 168 -7.66 5.60 -18.58
N THR A 169 -8.72 5.32 -17.83
CA THR A 169 -9.03 5.98 -16.55
C THR A 169 -8.93 4.97 -15.40
N ALA A 170 -8.64 5.46 -14.18
CA ALA A 170 -8.52 4.60 -13.01
C ALA A 170 -9.81 3.78 -12.76
N ASP A 171 -10.98 4.38 -13.00
CA ASP A 171 -12.26 3.71 -12.78
C ASP A 171 -12.53 2.59 -13.78
N ASN A 172 -12.18 2.79 -15.06
CA ASN A 172 -12.32 1.75 -16.07
C ASN A 172 -11.38 0.58 -15.81
N ILE A 173 -10.13 0.86 -15.40
CA ILE A 173 -9.17 -0.18 -15.02
C ILE A 173 -9.66 -0.97 -13.80
N LYS A 174 -10.20 -0.30 -12.77
CA LYS A 174 -10.80 -0.98 -11.61
C LYS A 174 -11.99 -1.85 -12.01
N LYS A 175 -12.87 -1.35 -12.88
CA LYS A 175 -14.02 -2.12 -13.44
C LYS A 175 -13.55 -3.35 -14.22
N PHE A 176 -12.51 -3.20 -15.03
CA PHE A 176 -11.90 -4.30 -15.77
C PHE A 176 -11.36 -5.38 -14.83
N ILE A 177 -10.61 -5.00 -13.79
CA ILE A 177 -10.10 -5.94 -12.77
C ILE A 177 -11.27 -6.64 -12.08
N ARG A 178 -12.29 -5.90 -11.63
CA ARG A 178 -13.48 -6.45 -10.97
C ARG A 178 -14.19 -7.48 -11.85
N THR A 179 -14.42 -7.16 -13.12
CA THR A 179 -15.19 -7.99 -14.05
C THR A 179 -14.47 -9.28 -14.42
N LYS A 180 -13.14 -9.25 -14.53
CA LYS A 180 -12.36 -10.40 -15.03
C LYS A 180 -11.78 -11.28 -13.92
N SER A 181 -11.45 -10.70 -12.77
CA SER A 181 -10.82 -11.44 -11.65
C SER A 181 -11.77 -11.73 -10.48
N ASN A 182 -12.97 -11.14 -10.47
CA ASN A 182 -13.87 -11.10 -9.31
C ASN A 182 -13.21 -10.53 -8.04
N VAL A 183 -12.11 -9.78 -8.19
CA VAL A 183 -11.47 -9.06 -7.09
C VAL A 183 -12.01 -7.64 -7.06
N HIS A 184 -12.63 -7.28 -5.94
CA HIS A 184 -13.24 -5.96 -5.79
C HIS A 184 -12.21 -4.96 -5.23
N ILE A 185 -11.90 -3.94 -6.01
CA ILE A 185 -11.13 -2.78 -5.54
C ILE A 185 -12.13 -1.75 -5.03
N GLY A 186 -12.35 -1.75 -3.72
CA GLY A 186 -13.26 -0.80 -3.07
C GLY A 186 -12.79 0.64 -3.19
N LEU A 187 -13.72 1.58 -2.99
CA LEU A 187 -13.37 2.97 -2.77
C LEU A 187 -12.53 3.08 -1.48
N PRO A 188 -11.63 4.08 -1.38
CA PRO A 188 -10.86 4.27 -0.16
C PRO A 188 -11.81 4.51 1.01
N GLY A 189 -11.61 3.74 2.08
CA GLY A 189 -12.48 3.77 3.27
C GLY A 189 -13.76 2.95 3.16
N CYS A 190 -13.94 2.12 2.13
CA CYS A 190 -15.04 1.17 2.04
C CYS A 190 -14.57 -0.25 2.39
N LEU A 191 -15.37 -0.96 3.18
CA LEU A 191 -15.13 -2.34 3.54
C LEU A 191 -16.30 -3.16 2.99
N GLU A 192 -16.03 -4.02 2.02
CA GLU A 192 -17.07 -4.74 1.26
C GLU A 192 -18.07 -5.48 2.16
N ALA A 193 -17.58 -6.10 3.24
CA ALA A 193 -18.43 -6.80 4.20
C ALA A 193 -19.41 -5.84 4.91
N PHE A 194 -18.94 -4.64 5.28
CA PHE A 194 -19.78 -3.61 5.90
C PHE A 194 -20.72 -2.97 4.88
N ASP A 195 -20.29 -2.76 3.63
CA ASP A 195 -21.14 -2.23 2.55
C ASP A 195 -22.35 -3.14 2.29
N LYS A 196 -22.14 -4.46 2.29
CA LYS A 196 -23.25 -5.43 2.17
C LYS A 196 -24.23 -5.33 3.34
N ILE A 197 -23.74 -5.12 4.56
CA ILE A 197 -24.61 -4.93 5.73
C ILE A 197 -25.32 -3.57 5.65
N ALA A 198 -24.64 -2.51 5.23
CA ALA A 198 -25.21 -1.18 5.05
C ALA A 198 -26.35 -1.19 4.03
N ALA A 199 -26.16 -1.85 2.89
CA ALA A 199 -27.20 -2.02 1.89
C ALA A 199 -28.43 -2.78 2.44
N LYS A 200 -28.21 -3.89 3.17
CA LYS A 200 -29.29 -4.62 3.84
C LYS A 200 -29.99 -3.78 4.92
N PHE A 201 -29.22 -3.00 5.67
CA PHE A 201 -29.72 -2.16 6.76
C PHE A 201 -30.64 -1.06 6.23
N SER A 202 -30.30 -0.45 5.10
CA SER A 202 -31.12 0.56 4.44
C SER A 202 -32.38 -0.01 3.80
N GLN A 203 -32.36 -1.27 3.35
CA GLN A 203 -33.54 -1.94 2.78
C GLN A 203 -34.50 -2.46 3.86
N ALA A 204 -33.98 -2.82 5.03
CA ALA A 204 -34.80 -3.30 6.14
C ALA A 204 -35.75 -2.20 6.64
N SER A 205 -37.03 -2.50 6.77
CA SER A 205 -38.01 -1.61 7.40
C SER A 205 -38.16 -1.91 8.90
N ASP A 206 -37.94 -3.17 9.27
CA ASP A 206 -38.14 -3.67 10.63
C ASP A 206 -36.98 -3.32 11.57
N LEU A 207 -37.32 -2.76 12.72
CA LEU A 207 -36.35 -2.36 13.75
C LEU A 207 -35.54 -3.55 14.29
N ASP A 208 -36.15 -4.72 14.43
CA ASP A 208 -35.45 -5.91 14.94
C ASP A 208 -34.45 -6.46 13.92
N VAL A 209 -34.76 -6.38 12.63
CA VAL A 209 -33.83 -6.74 11.54
C VAL A 209 -32.66 -5.75 11.51
N LYS A 210 -32.93 -4.44 11.61
CA LYS A 210 -31.87 -3.43 11.70
C LYS A 210 -30.95 -3.63 12.91
N LYS A 211 -31.49 -4.02 14.07
CA LYS A 211 -30.70 -4.37 15.26
C LYS A 211 -29.87 -5.63 15.07
N ALA A 212 -30.39 -6.64 14.39
CA ALA A 212 -29.64 -7.86 14.08
C ALA A 212 -28.44 -7.55 13.15
N LEU A 213 -28.66 -6.74 12.12
CA LEU A 213 -27.60 -6.28 11.21
C LEU A 213 -26.55 -5.41 11.92
N LEU A 214 -26.97 -4.58 12.88
CA LEU A 214 -26.02 -3.83 13.71
C LEU A 214 -25.12 -4.77 14.53
N ARG A 215 -25.68 -5.84 15.11
CA ARG A 215 -24.87 -6.84 15.84
C ARG A 215 -23.90 -7.55 14.90
N GLU A 216 -24.34 -7.92 13.70
CA GLU A 216 -23.46 -8.52 12.67
C GLU A 216 -22.30 -7.58 12.32
N ALA A 217 -22.56 -6.27 12.17
CA ALA A 217 -21.52 -5.28 11.94
C ALA A 217 -20.56 -5.11 13.13
N GLU A 218 -21.06 -5.19 14.37
CA GLU A 218 -20.24 -5.15 15.59
C GLU A 218 -19.34 -6.38 15.70
N ASP A 219 -19.87 -7.57 15.42
CA ASP A 219 -19.09 -8.83 15.40
C ASP A 219 -17.99 -8.78 14.32
N LEU A 220 -18.30 -8.23 13.13
CA LEU A 220 -17.29 -8.01 12.10
C LEU A 220 -16.24 -6.98 12.50
N TRP A 221 -16.64 -5.93 13.23
CA TRP A 221 -15.71 -4.91 13.72
C TRP A 221 -14.70 -5.50 14.70
N ASP A 222 -15.13 -6.37 15.60
CA ASP A 222 -14.26 -7.08 16.55
C ASP A 222 -13.27 -8.03 15.85
N ASN A 223 -13.70 -8.64 14.74
CA ASN A 223 -12.85 -9.52 13.92
C ASN A 223 -11.95 -8.73 12.93
N THR A 224 -12.19 -7.44 12.75
CA THR A 224 -11.42 -6.62 11.81
C THR A 224 -10.05 -6.29 12.37
N THR A 225 -9.01 -6.77 11.69
CA THR A 225 -7.61 -6.52 12.02
C THR A 225 -7.06 -5.36 11.19
N GLY A 226 -6.51 -4.34 11.84
CA GLY A 226 -5.86 -3.22 11.15
C GLY A 226 -6.36 -1.87 11.65
N ARG A 227 -5.44 -0.95 11.99
CA ARG A 227 -5.80 0.34 12.59
C ARG A 227 -6.63 1.23 11.66
N ALA A 228 -6.42 1.13 10.35
CA ALA A 228 -7.19 1.88 9.36
C ALA A 228 -8.60 1.31 9.23
N ASP A 229 -8.71 -0.01 9.04
CA ASP A 229 -9.98 -0.71 8.86
C ASP A 229 -10.86 -0.64 10.11
N GLN A 230 -10.26 -0.70 11.31
CA GLN A 230 -11.00 -0.50 12.56
C GLN A 230 -11.62 0.89 12.69
N LYS A 231 -10.92 1.95 12.25
CA LYS A 231 -11.49 3.31 12.23
C LYS A 231 -12.64 3.41 11.25
N THR A 232 -12.50 2.77 10.09
CA THR A 232 -13.54 2.71 9.05
C THR A 232 -14.77 1.96 9.57
N ALA A 233 -14.60 0.76 10.11
CA ALA A 233 -15.65 -0.06 10.71
C ALA A 233 -16.37 0.67 11.86
N GLU A 234 -15.62 1.39 12.71
CA GLU A 234 -16.20 2.22 13.77
C GLU A 234 -17.17 3.28 13.21
N VAL A 235 -16.86 3.87 12.05
CA VAL A 235 -17.75 4.83 11.38
C VAL A 235 -19.03 4.16 10.88
N TYR A 236 -18.96 2.96 10.30
CA TYR A 236 -20.16 2.18 9.91
C TYR A 236 -21.07 1.92 11.11
N VAL A 237 -20.53 1.33 12.17
CA VAL A 237 -21.28 0.96 13.37
C VAL A 237 -21.91 2.20 14.02
N LYS A 238 -21.16 3.30 14.16
CA LYS A 238 -21.70 4.57 14.70
C LYS A 238 -22.80 5.15 13.82
N THR A 239 -22.70 5.01 12.51
CA THR A 239 -23.71 5.51 11.56
C THR A 239 -25.00 4.70 11.70
N MET A 240 -24.90 3.37 11.75
CA MET A 240 -26.04 2.47 12.00
C MET A 240 -26.71 2.74 13.36
N ARG A 241 -25.93 2.91 14.44
CA ARG A 241 -26.47 3.29 15.77
C ARG A 241 -27.25 4.60 15.71
N LYS A 242 -26.68 5.64 15.10
CA LYS A 242 -27.36 6.94 14.96
C LYS A 242 -28.59 6.88 14.06
N ALA A 243 -28.57 6.03 13.02
CA ALA A 243 -29.73 5.81 12.16
C ALA A 243 -30.87 5.13 12.92
N LEU A 244 -30.58 4.21 13.85
CA LEU A 244 -31.59 3.65 14.76
C LEU A 244 -32.18 4.69 15.71
N ASP A 245 -31.35 5.59 16.24
CA ASP A 245 -31.80 6.62 17.21
C ASP A 245 -32.60 7.75 16.55
N LYS A 246 -32.21 8.17 15.34
CA LYS A 246 -32.73 9.36 14.66
C LYS A 246 -33.65 9.06 13.47
N GLY A 247 -33.73 7.81 13.05
CA GLY A 247 -34.51 7.39 11.88
C GLY A 247 -33.74 7.52 10.55
N ASP A 248 -34.41 7.10 9.47
CA ASP A 248 -33.82 6.88 8.15
C ASP A 248 -33.32 8.16 7.46
N ASP A 249 -33.86 9.32 7.83
CA ASP A 249 -33.42 10.63 7.31
C ASP A 249 -32.02 11.03 7.81
N PHE A 250 -31.49 10.37 8.85
CA PHE A 250 -30.19 10.70 9.42
C PHE A 250 -29.06 10.56 8.41
N VAL A 251 -29.05 9.48 7.62
CA VAL A 251 -27.99 9.18 6.65
C VAL A 251 -27.94 10.26 5.56
N SER A 252 -29.10 10.58 4.98
CA SER A 252 -29.24 11.63 3.95
C SER A 252 -28.76 13.01 4.44
N ASN A 253 -29.12 13.36 5.67
CA ASN A 253 -28.74 14.64 6.27
C ASN A 253 -27.25 14.69 6.60
N GLU A 254 -26.70 13.61 7.11
CA GLU A 254 -25.28 13.50 7.40
C GLU A 254 -24.45 13.54 6.11
N LEU A 255 -24.89 12.87 5.04
CA LEU A 255 -24.23 12.91 3.73
C LEU A 255 -24.13 14.35 3.21
N LYS A 256 -25.24 15.10 3.22
CA LYS A 256 -25.26 16.52 2.81
C LYS A 256 -24.32 17.38 3.66
N ARG A 257 -24.30 17.15 4.98
CA ARG A 257 -23.43 17.88 5.91
C ARG A 257 -21.95 17.61 5.62
N VAL A 258 -21.56 16.35 5.46
CA VAL A 258 -20.16 15.97 5.20
C VAL A 258 -19.71 16.43 3.81
N GLN A 259 -20.57 16.35 2.79
CA GLN A 259 -20.30 16.90 1.46
C GLN A 259 -20.05 18.42 1.49
N SER A 260 -20.84 19.17 2.29
CA SER A 260 -20.62 20.61 2.48
C SER A 260 -19.27 20.90 3.14
N LEU A 261 -18.90 20.11 4.16
CA LEU A 261 -17.59 20.22 4.82
C LEU A 261 -16.42 19.89 3.87
N ALA A 262 -16.57 18.89 3.02
CA ALA A 262 -15.56 18.48 2.05
C ALA A 262 -15.31 19.55 0.96
N LYS A 263 -16.33 20.36 0.64
CA LYS A 263 -16.23 21.51 -0.29
C LYS A 263 -15.62 22.76 0.37
N GLY A 264 -15.59 22.82 1.70
CA GLY A 264 -14.98 23.92 2.43
C GLY A 264 -13.46 23.96 2.31
N LYS A 265 -12.85 25.05 2.81
CA LYS A 265 -11.39 25.19 2.87
C LYS A 265 -10.83 24.39 4.03
N ILE A 266 -10.50 23.12 3.78
CA ILE A 266 -9.87 22.19 4.73
C ILE A 266 -8.53 21.69 4.21
N THR A 267 -7.69 21.12 5.09
CA THR A 267 -6.41 20.52 4.68
C THR A 267 -6.64 19.26 3.85
N LYS A 268 -5.64 18.87 3.05
CA LYS A 268 -5.75 17.72 2.13
C LYS A 268 -6.09 16.43 2.88
N GLU A 269 -5.45 16.21 4.03
CA GLU A 269 -5.63 15.01 4.86
C GLU A 269 -7.06 14.94 5.43
N LYS A 270 -7.60 16.08 5.88
CA LYS A 270 -8.99 16.14 6.35
C LYS A 270 -9.97 15.96 5.21
N LYS A 271 -9.64 16.43 4.00
CA LYS A 271 -10.47 16.23 2.82
C LYS A 271 -10.58 14.77 2.45
N GLU A 272 -9.46 14.04 2.52
CA GLU A 272 -9.43 12.59 2.32
C GLU A 272 -10.26 11.85 3.38
N GLU A 273 -10.14 12.22 4.66
CA GLU A 273 -10.98 11.63 5.72
C GLU A 273 -12.47 11.91 5.51
N MET A 274 -12.85 13.14 5.11
CA MET A 274 -14.24 13.46 4.79
C MET A 274 -14.72 12.70 3.55
N GLN A 275 -13.85 12.52 2.55
CA GLN A 275 -14.19 11.75 1.36
C GLN A 275 -14.42 10.28 1.68
N GLN A 276 -13.59 9.68 2.54
CA GLN A 276 -13.81 8.31 3.04
C GLN A 276 -15.18 8.20 3.72
N ARG A 277 -15.54 9.16 4.58
CA ARG A 277 -16.86 9.19 5.22
C ARG A 277 -18.01 9.35 4.21
N ILE A 278 -17.83 10.14 3.16
CA ILE A 278 -18.81 10.26 2.08
C ILE A 278 -19.02 8.92 1.39
N ASN A 279 -17.93 8.22 1.05
CA ASN A 279 -17.99 6.92 0.40
C ASN A 279 -18.74 5.90 1.28
N ILE A 280 -18.47 5.88 2.59
CA ILE A 280 -19.19 5.05 3.58
C ILE A 280 -20.68 5.39 3.63
N LEU A 281 -21.04 6.68 3.70
CA LEU A 281 -22.44 7.10 3.75
C LEU A 281 -23.18 6.80 2.46
N GLN A 282 -22.47 6.80 1.32
CA GLN A 282 -23.04 6.43 0.04
C GLN A 282 -23.41 4.95 -0.03
N SER A 283 -22.74 4.03 0.67
CA SER A 283 -23.14 2.61 0.64
C SER A 283 -24.45 2.30 1.35
N PHE A 284 -24.95 3.23 2.18
CA PHE A 284 -26.31 3.19 2.72
C PHE A 284 -27.36 3.70 1.73
N HIS A 285 -26.97 4.47 0.73
CA HIS A 285 -27.84 4.85 -0.37
C HIS A 285 -27.68 3.83 -1.48
N HIS A 286 -28.78 3.23 -1.89
CA HIS A 286 -28.79 2.22 -2.94
C HIS A 286 -28.60 2.87 -4.33
N GLU A 287 -27.49 3.59 -4.54
CA GLU A 287 -27.01 3.92 -5.88
C GLU A 287 -26.00 2.83 -6.25
N GLU A 288 -26.42 1.94 -7.14
CA GLU A 288 -25.58 0.90 -7.72
C GLU A 288 -24.24 1.50 -8.20
N LEU A 289 -23.14 0.99 -7.63
CA LEU A 289 -21.76 1.22 -8.08
C LEU A 289 -21.24 0.07 -8.95
#